data_AF-A0A3E4QJL1-F1
#
_entry.id   AF-A0A3E4QJL1-F1
#
_cell.length_a   1.000
_cell.length_b   1.000
_cell.length_c   1.000
_cell.angle_alpha   90.00
_cell.angle_beta   90.00
_cell.angle_gamma   90.00
#
_symmetry.space_group_name_H-M   'P 1'
#
loop_
_entity.id
_entity.type
_entity.pdbx_description
1 polymer ?
#
loop_
_entity_poly.entity_id
_entity_poly.type
_entity_poly.pdbx_seq_one_letter_code
_entity_poly.pdbx_strand_id
1 'polypeptide(L)'
;MNNTINKIDFGAFLRSFKQNLDGSFSFLLGAGASVSSGVQSASDCIWDWKKDIFLAQNLQFEEFLDIHSDFCKDKIQKWLDEQGVFPNRDSEEEYVFYAEKAYPMEQDRTKYFENLCADKTPYIGYKLLMLLNKYGVVKSVWTTNFDGLIERAAHQADLTPIAVTLDNPERISRNESKSELLYVALHGDYKYSKLKNTAQELDAQEILFTERLKSYFIDKNLVVIGYSGRDKSLMHTLCEAFMTKGCGRLYWCGYGNKITSEVQNFLNRINDSGREAVYVDTDGFDATLVSIMKFCYEDQFDKKIEIGKYLKGLSRVKHIIPFSVENTTFTGCAKTNLYPLIIPQDIFQFEIESLEGSSKWSFIKERIKGKDIIAAPYKKIVYAYGLPNSIYNVFSKELIGEIKRVPISLSNIKDNSTLKNIILKVLICSLSSNAGLRASMSKKIIWNEKESFQSNVFKAIKIDIVFINSEKYALISITPT
;
A
#
# COMPACT_ATOMS: atom_id res chain seq x y z
N MET A 1 -8.09 -32.76 9.06
CA MET A 1 -9.24 -31.84 8.90
C MET A 1 -8.73 -30.59 8.22
N ASN A 2 -9.35 -30.15 7.12
CA ASN A 2 -8.95 -28.93 6.43
C ASN A 2 -9.25 -27.74 7.37
N ASN A 3 -8.21 -27.16 7.97
CA ASN A 3 -8.29 -25.96 8.81
C ASN A 3 -8.59 -24.73 7.95
N THR A 4 -9.80 -24.65 7.42
CA THR A 4 -10.32 -23.44 6.76
C THR A 4 -10.52 -22.37 7.82
N ILE A 5 -9.68 -21.34 7.80
CA ILE A 5 -9.77 -20.20 8.73
C ILE A 5 -11.10 -19.51 8.52
N ASN A 6 -11.79 -19.18 9.63
CA ASN A 6 -12.97 -18.33 9.59
C ASN A 6 -12.53 -16.88 9.33
N LYS A 7 -12.32 -16.54 8.06
CA LYS A 7 -11.94 -15.20 7.58
C LYS A 7 -13.17 -14.50 7.01
N ILE A 8 -13.36 -13.23 7.36
CA ILE A 8 -14.40 -12.38 6.76
C ILE A 8 -13.76 -11.19 6.06
N ASP A 9 -14.44 -10.66 5.05
CA ASP A 9 -14.02 -9.42 4.40
C ASP A 9 -14.28 -8.21 5.31
N PHE A 10 -13.57 -7.11 5.03
CA PHE A 10 -13.68 -5.89 5.82
C PHE A 10 -15.09 -5.29 5.81
N GLY A 11 -15.82 -5.39 4.69
CA GLY A 11 -17.20 -4.93 4.59
C GLY A 11 -18.16 -5.72 5.47
N ALA A 12 -18.00 -7.06 5.55
CA ALA A 12 -18.73 -7.90 6.49
C ALA A 12 -18.44 -7.54 7.94
N PHE A 13 -17.18 -7.25 8.28
CA PHE A 13 -16.82 -6.74 9.60
C PHE A 13 -17.53 -5.42 9.92
N LEU A 14 -17.54 -4.44 9.00
CA LEU A 14 -18.22 -3.16 9.21
C LEU A 14 -19.73 -3.33 9.44
N ARG A 15 -20.39 -4.22 8.67
CA ARG A 15 -21.82 -4.55 8.86
C ARG A 15 -22.05 -5.23 10.21
N SER A 16 -21.19 -6.18 10.58
CA SER A 16 -21.26 -6.86 11.87
C SER A 16 -21.09 -5.87 13.03
N PHE A 17 -20.11 -4.97 12.96
CA PHE A 17 -19.88 -3.93 13.96
C PHE A 17 -21.10 -2.98 14.07
N LYS A 18 -21.62 -2.49 12.94
CA LYS A 18 -22.81 -1.60 12.90
C LYS A 18 -24.04 -2.26 13.54
N GLN A 19 -24.25 -3.55 13.28
CA GLN A 19 -25.39 -4.30 13.82
C GLN A 19 -25.32 -4.52 15.34
N ASN A 20 -24.12 -4.43 15.93
CA ASN A 20 -23.89 -4.67 17.36
C ASN A 20 -23.48 -3.39 18.11
N LEU A 21 -23.81 -2.19 17.60
CA LEU A 21 -23.47 -0.92 18.24
C LEU A 21 -24.09 -0.75 19.63
N ASP A 22 -25.18 -1.45 19.90
CA ASP A 22 -25.85 -1.56 21.21
C ASP A 22 -25.18 -2.58 22.15
N GLY A 23 -24.26 -3.40 21.61
CA GLY A 23 -23.36 -4.26 22.37
C GLY A 23 -22.13 -3.51 22.91
N SER A 24 -21.30 -4.24 23.66
CA SER A 24 -20.09 -3.69 24.28
C SER A 24 -18.83 -4.17 23.56
N PHE A 25 -17.98 -3.23 23.13
CA PHE A 25 -16.70 -3.53 22.49
C PHE A 25 -15.53 -3.17 23.39
N SER A 26 -14.49 -3.98 23.29
CA SER A 26 -13.16 -3.69 23.81
C SER A 26 -12.15 -3.75 22.67
N PHE A 27 -11.08 -2.97 22.78
CA PHE A 27 -9.99 -2.99 21.79
C PHE A 27 -8.70 -3.46 22.43
N LEU A 28 -7.99 -4.40 21.80
CA LEU A 28 -6.63 -4.76 22.14
C LEU A 28 -5.69 -4.15 21.09
N LEU A 29 -4.87 -3.19 21.50
CA LEU A 29 -3.95 -2.46 20.65
C LEU A 29 -2.51 -2.95 20.86
N GLY A 30 -1.86 -3.38 19.78
CA GLY A 30 -0.43 -3.64 19.75
C GLY A 30 0.36 -2.52 19.08
N ALA A 31 1.69 -2.70 18.94
CA ALA A 31 2.61 -1.65 18.50
C ALA A 31 2.27 -1.09 17.11
N GLY A 32 1.63 -1.90 16.25
CA GLY A 32 1.17 -1.47 14.92
C GLY A 32 0.11 -0.35 14.97
N ALA A 33 -0.61 -0.17 16.08
CA ALA A 33 -1.56 0.93 16.24
C ALA A 33 -0.86 2.30 16.40
N SER A 34 0.39 2.30 16.88
CA SER A 34 1.14 3.51 17.22
C SER A 34 2.00 4.04 16.07
N VAL A 35 2.13 3.29 14.97
CA VAL A 35 3.01 3.61 13.83
C VAL A 35 2.70 4.99 13.23
N SER A 36 1.44 5.29 12.95
CA SER A 36 1.05 6.61 12.42
C SER A 36 1.20 7.76 13.43
N SER A 37 1.33 7.44 14.73
CA SER A 37 1.67 8.41 15.78
C SER A 37 3.19 8.64 15.87
N GLY A 38 3.98 8.01 14.99
CA GLY A 38 5.42 8.15 14.90
C GLY A 38 6.22 7.27 15.87
N VAL A 39 5.57 6.28 16.49
CA VAL A 39 6.23 5.24 17.30
C VAL A 39 6.60 4.08 16.40
N GLN A 40 7.84 3.60 16.48
CA GLN A 40 8.30 2.47 15.65
C GLN A 40 7.55 1.17 15.97
N SER A 41 7.42 0.30 14.96
CA SER A 41 6.89 -1.04 15.17
C SER A 41 7.93 -1.94 15.85
N ALA A 42 7.50 -3.07 16.40
CA ALA A 42 8.42 -4.08 16.94
C ALA A 42 9.43 -4.60 15.91
N SER A 43 9.04 -4.64 14.62
CA SER A 43 9.95 -5.02 13.54
C SER A 43 10.99 -3.93 13.27
N ASP A 44 10.61 -2.66 13.35
CA ASP A 44 11.53 -1.55 13.15
C ASP A 44 12.56 -1.49 14.29
N CYS A 45 12.12 -1.70 15.54
CA CYS A 45 13.04 -1.81 16.69
C CYS A 45 14.08 -2.92 16.51
N ILE A 46 13.68 -4.09 15.99
CA ILE A 46 14.64 -5.17 15.68
C ILE A 46 15.71 -4.70 14.69
N TRP A 47 15.30 -3.97 13.64
CA TRP A 47 16.24 -3.47 12.64
C TRP A 47 17.12 -2.35 13.16
N ASP A 48 16.62 -1.48 14.03
CA ASP A 48 17.43 -0.48 14.73
C ASP A 48 18.48 -1.15 15.63
N TRP A 49 18.11 -2.15 16.43
CA TRP A 49 19.09 -2.90 17.24
C TRP A 49 20.14 -3.63 16.39
N LYS A 50 19.73 -4.26 15.29
CA LYS A 50 20.64 -4.88 14.33
C LYS A 50 21.62 -3.86 13.74
N LYS A 51 21.11 -2.69 13.36
CA LYS A 51 21.91 -1.59 12.82
C LYS A 51 22.91 -1.06 13.86
N ASP A 52 22.47 -0.86 15.11
CA ASP A 52 23.34 -0.40 16.19
C ASP A 52 24.49 -1.39 16.44
N ILE A 53 24.17 -2.69 16.52
CA ILE A 53 25.18 -3.75 16.68
C ILE A 53 26.16 -3.77 15.50
N PHE A 54 25.66 -3.66 14.27
CA PHE A 54 26.48 -3.64 13.06
C PHE A 54 27.43 -2.44 13.07
N LEU A 55 26.93 -1.23 13.34
CA LEU A 55 27.73 -0.01 13.36
C LEU A 55 28.78 -0.03 14.48
N ALA A 56 28.43 -0.52 15.67
CA ALA A 56 29.35 -0.62 16.80
C ALA A 56 30.57 -1.53 16.51
N GLN A 57 30.42 -2.52 15.62
CA GLN A 57 31.49 -3.44 15.22
C GLN A 57 32.16 -3.05 13.88
N ASN A 58 31.64 -2.05 13.18
CA ASN A 58 32.15 -1.56 11.90
C ASN A 58 32.27 -0.03 11.93
N LEU A 59 33.05 0.51 12.87
CA LEU A 59 33.16 1.97 13.12
C LEU A 59 33.66 2.78 11.90
N GLN A 60 34.40 2.13 10.99
CA GLN A 60 34.86 2.71 9.73
C GLN A 60 33.76 2.84 8.65
N PHE A 61 32.52 2.44 8.96
CA PHE A 61 31.41 2.47 8.02
C PHE A 61 30.82 3.89 7.95
N GLU A 62 30.99 4.57 6.81
CA GLU A 62 30.57 5.97 6.63
C GLU A 62 29.25 6.14 5.87
N GLU A 63 28.69 5.08 5.28
CA GLU A 63 27.46 5.18 4.49
C GLU A 63 26.22 5.31 5.40
N PHE A 64 25.21 6.04 4.93
CA PHE A 64 23.91 6.11 5.60
C PHE A 64 23.17 4.77 5.47
N LEU A 65 22.75 4.20 6.61
CA LEU A 65 21.92 2.99 6.67
C LEU A 65 20.47 3.35 6.99
N ASP A 66 19.59 3.08 6.02
CA ASP A 66 18.14 3.19 6.19
C ASP A 66 17.54 1.83 6.55
N ILE A 67 16.97 1.71 7.76
CA ILE A 67 16.29 0.49 8.22
C ILE A 67 14.99 0.21 7.48
N HIS A 68 14.54 1.06 6.56
CA HIS A 68 13.39 0.81 5.69
C HIS A 68 13.80 0.39 4.26
N SER A 69 15.10 0.39 3.94
CA SER A 69 15.64 -0.07 2.65
C SER A 69 15.99 -1.55 2.68
N ASP A 70 15.39 -2.34 1.79
CA ASP A 70 15.70 -3.78 1.67
C ASP A 70 17.19 -4.02 1.40
N PHE A 71 17.83 -3.18 0.59
CA PHE A 71 19.26 -3.26 0.32
C PHE A 71 20.09 -3.11 1.61
N CYS A 72 19.76 -2.14 2.47
CA CYS A 72 20.47 -1.94 3.73
C CYS A 72 20.20 -3.09 4.71
N LYS A 73 18.95 -3.56 4.78
CA LYS A 73 18.57 -4.74 5.59
C LYS A 73 19.35 -5.98 5.20
N ASP A 74 19.43 -6.27 3.91
CA ASP A 74 20.14 -7.44 3.38
C ASP A 74 21.64 -7.36 3.68
N LYS A 75 22.24 -6.16 3.59
CA LYS A 75 23.64 -5.91 3.93
C LYS A 75 23.92 -6.18 5.42
N ILE A 76 23.10 -5.63 6.31
CA ILE A 76 23.22 -5.83 7.77
C ILE A 76 23.02 -7.32 8.10
N GLN A 77 21.96 -7.93 7.55
CA GLN A 77 21.65 -9.33 7.82
C GLN A 77 22.77 -10.27 7.36
N LYS A 78 23.31 -10.06 6.16
CA LYS A 78 24.43 -10.87 5.66
C LYS A 78 25.63 -10.84 6.60
N TRP A 79 25.98 -9.66 7.11
CA TRP A 79 27.08 -9.54 8.07
C TRP A 79 26.77 -10.23 9.40
N LEU A 80 25.53 -10.15 9.89
CA LEU A 80 25.09 -10.85 11.11
C LEU A 80 25.17 -12.38 10.92
N ASP A 81 24.70 -12.89 9.79
CA ASP A 81 24.72 -14.31 9.46
C ASP A 81 26.17 -14.84 9.37
N GLU A 82 27.09 -14.05 8.80
CA GLU A 82 28.52 -14.38 8.70
C GLU A 82 29.20 -14.56 10.08
N GLN A 83 28.68 -13.96 11.16
CA GLN A 83 29.22 -14.15 12.50
C GLN A 83 28.81 -15.50 13.13
N GLY A 84 27.75 -16.14 12.64
CA GLY A 84 27.29 -17.45 13.10
C GLY A 84 26.71 -17.52 14.52
N VAL A 85 26.59 -16.40 15.24
CA VAL A 85 26.08 -16.32 16.63
C VAL A 85 24.73 -15.60 16.75
N PHE A 86 24.25 -15.01 15.67
CA PHE A 86 23.02 -14.22 15.64
C PHE A 86 21.84 -15.05 15.12
N PRO A 87 20.60 -14.80 15.59
CA PRO A 87 19.43 -15.46 15.06
C PRO A 87 19.23 -15.16 13.56
N ASN A 88 18.72 -16.16 12.85
CA ASN A 88 18.33 -16.04 11.45
C ASN A 88 17.24 -14.97 11.29
N ARG A 89 17.24 -14.32 10.13
CA ARG A 89 16.20 -13.34 9.73
C ARG A 89 14.80 -13.90 9.95
N ASP A 90 13.92 -13.08 10.53
CA ASP A 90 12.52 -13.36 10.79
C ASP A 90 12.29 -14.49 11.84
N SER A 91 13.32 -14.91 12.59
CA SER A 91 13.15 -15.81 13.74
C SER A 91 12.26 -15.17 14.83
N GLU A 92 11.49 -15.99 15.55
CA GLU A 92 10.71 -15.53 16.72
C GLU A 92 11.61 -14.98 17.84
N GLU A 93 12.87 -15.43 17.89
CA GLU A 93 13.84 -15.10 18.94
C GLU A 93 14.45 -13.71 18.75
N GLU A 94 14.36 -13.13 17.54
CA GLU A 94 15.04 -11.89 17.18
C GLU A 94 14.74 -10.75 18.15
N TYR A 95 13.48 -10.59 18.54
CA TYR A 95 13.07 -9.45 19.37
C TYR A 95 13.81 -9.42 20.71
N VAL A 96 13.76 -10.53 21.45
CA VAL A 96 14.38 -10.61 22.79
C VAL A 96 15.90 -10.61 22.65
N PHE A 97 16.42 -11.40 21.71
CA PHE A 97 17.86 -11.53 21.50
C PHE A 97 18.50 -10.19 21.15
N TYR A 98 17.99 -9.48 20.13
CA TYR A 98 18.62 -8.23 19.68
C TYR A 98 18.42 -7.09 20.68
N ALA A 99 17.30 -7.04 21.42
CA ALA A 99 17.12 -6.06 22.49
C ALA A 99 18.18 -6.21 23.60
N GLU A 100 18.42 -7.44 24.07
CA GLU A 100 19.42 -7.72 25.10
C GLU A 100 20.85 -7.57 24.58
N LYS A 101 21.08 -7.92 23.31
CA LYS A 101 22.40 -7.84 22.69
C LYS A 101 22.82 -6.41 22.39
N ALA A 102 21.90 -5.57 21.92
CA ALA A 102 22.15 -4.15 21.65
C ALA A 102 22.30 -3.36 22.97
N TYR A 103 21.46 -3.66 23.96
CA TYR A 103 21.44 -2.97 25.24
C TYR A 103 21.46 -3.98 26.38
N PRO A 104 22.65 -4.42 26.85
CA PRO A 104 22.75 -5.41 27.92
C PRO A 104 22.20 -4.93 29.26
N MET A 105 22.33 -3.63 29.55
CA MET A 105 21.80 -3.03 30.77
C MET A 105 20.31 -2.73 30.64
N GLU A 106 19.54 -3.08 31.67
CA GLU A 106 18.08 -2.89 31.67
C GLU A 106 17.65 -1.44 31.58
N GLN A 107 18.37 -0.55 32.28
CA GLN A 107 18.09 0.88 32.26
C GLN A 107 18.23 1.49 30.86
N ASP A 108 19.17 0.99 30.05
CA ASP A 108 19.34 1.46 28.67
C ASP A 108 18.17 1.03 27.78
N ARG A 109 17.63 -0.17 27.99
CA ARG A 109 16.42 -0.64 27.30
C ARG A 109 15.21 0.22 27.68
N THR A 110 15.03 0.53 28.96
CA THR A 110 13.97 1.44 29.42
C THR A 110 14.11 2.81 28.76
N LYS A 111 15.31 3.38 28.81
CA LYS A 111 15.62 4.68 28.20
C LYS A 111 15.42 4.70 26.69
N TYR A 112 15.73 3.60 25.99
CA TYR A 112 15.44 3.44 24.57
C TYR A 112 13.95 3.61 24.27
N PHE A 113 13.08 2.90 25.02
CA PHE A 113 11.63 3.00 24.83
C PHE A 113 11.05 4.35 25.27
N GLU A 114 11.58 4.95 26.33
CA GLU A 114 11.22 6.32 26.74
C GLU A 114 11.50 7.32 25.62
N ASN A 115 12.71 7.29 25.05
CA ASN A 115 13.10 8.15 23.93
C ASN A 115 12.26 7.87 22.68
N LEU A 116 11.94 6.62 22.41
CA LEU A 116 11.13 6.23 21.25
C LEU A 116 9.71 6.82 21.33
N CYS A 117 9.16 6.92 22.54
CA CYS A 117 7.81 7.40 22.80
C CYS A 117 7.76 8.90 23.14
N ALA A 118 8.91 9.54 23.35
CA ALA A 118 9.04 10.96 23.64
C ALA A 118 8.46 11.82 22.52
N ASP A 119 7.75 12.89 22.90
CA ASP A 119 7.13 13.88 22.00
C ASP A 119 6.14 13.32 20.96
N LYS A 120 5.74 12.05 21.06
CA LYS A 120 4.72 11.46 20.18
C LYS A 120 3.33 11.91 20.61
N THR A 121 2.42 12.13 19.67
CA THR A 121 1.04 12.52 19.98
C THR A 121 0.05 11.54 19.38
N PRO A 122 -1.07 11.24 20.06
CA PRO A 122 -2.05 10.30 19.53
C PRO A 122 -2.60 10.76 18.18
N TYR A 123 -2.52 9.88 17.18
CA TYR A 123 -3.06 10.16 15.85
C TYR A 123 -4.57 9.84 15.77
N ILE A 124 -5.13 9.84 14.56
CA ILE A 124 -6.58 9.84 14.36
C ILE A 124 -7.28 8.60 14.94
N GLY A 125 -6.71 7.41 14.83
CA GLY A 125 -7.29 6.18 15.32
C GLY A 125 -7.58 6.24 16.81
N TYR A 126 -6.62 6.76 17.60
CA TYR A 126 -6.80 6.95 19.04
C TYR A 126 -7.91 7.96 19.35
N LYS A 127 -7.95 9.08 18.63
CA LYS A 127 -8.99 10.11 18.81
C LYS A 127 -10.39 9.57 18.51
N LEU A 128 -10.53 8.82 17.41
CA LEU A 128 -11.80 8.19 17.04
C LEU A 128 -12.19 7.06 18.00
N LEU A 129 -11.21 6.34 18.57
CA LEU A 129 -11.44 5.34 19.61
C LEU A 129 -12.03 5.97 20.87
N MET A 130 -11.51 7.13 21.29
CA MET A 130 -12.09 7.89 22.42
C MET A 130 -13.51 8.37 22.10
N LEU A 131 -13.76 8.78 20.86
CA LEU A 131 -15.10 9.17 20.43
C LEU A 131 -16.09 7.98 20.45
N LEU A 132 -15.66 6.77 20.08
CA LEU A 132 -16.46 5.56 20.26
C LEU A 132 -16.76 5.24 21.73
N ASN A 133 -15.81 5.50 22.63
CA ASN A 133 -16.05 5.38 24.08
C ASN A 133 -17.09 6.40 24.56
N LYS A 134 -17.00 7.67 24.15
CA LYS A 134 -18.02 8.69 24.43
C LYS A 134 -19.40 8.31 23.91
N TYR A 135 -19.48 7.64 22.76
CA TYR A 135 -20.73 7.12 22.22
C TYR A 135 -21.25 5.87 22.95
N GLY A 136 -20.52 5.37 23.95
CA GLY A 136 -20.91 4.23 24.78
C GLY A 136 -20.63 2.86 24.17
N VAL A 137 -19.97 2.80 23.01
CA VAL A 137 -19.70 1.55 22.26
C VAL A 137 -18.45 0.86 22.80
N VAL A 138 -17.36 1.62 22.98
CA VAL A 138 -16.09 1.08 23.49
C VAL A 138 -16.05 1.21 25.01
N LYS A 139 -15.92 0.08 25.70
CA LYS A 139 -15.92 0.00 27.17
C LYS A 139 -14.53 -0.03 27.77
N SER A 140 -13.58 -0.64 27.06
CA SER A 140 -12.19 -0.72 27.51
C SER A 140 -11.21 -0.78 26.35
N VAL A 141 -9.99 -0.33 26.63
CA VAL A 141 -8.85 -0.44 25.73
C VAL A 141 -7.73 -1.12 26.47
N TRP A 142 -7.27 -2.22 25.89
CA TRP A 142 -6.19 -3.08 26.37
C TRP A 142 -4.99 -2.83 25.47
N THR A 143 -3.77 -2.81 26.01
CA THR A 143 -2.59 -2.59 25.16
C THR A 143 -1.34 -3.28 25.66
N THR A 144 -0.52 -3.72 24.73
CA THR A 144 0.86 -4.17 24.98
C THR A 144 1.89 -3.06 24.73
N ASN A 145 1.45 -1.81 24.49
CA ASN A 145 2.33 -0.70 24.14
C ASN A 145 2.68 0.16 25.35
N PHE A 146 3.95 0.53 25.47
CA PHE A 146 4.51 1.38 26.55
C PHE A 146 4.42 2.89 26.24
N ASP A 147 3.71 3.28 25.18
CA ASP A 147 3.80 4.64 24.62
C ASP A 147 2.91 5.68 25.30
N GLY A 148 2.01 5.30 26.21
CA GLY A 148 1.08 6.22 26.89
C GLY A 148 0.15 7.00 25.94
N LEU A 149 0.00 6.59 24.67
CA LEU A 149 -0.83 7.31 23.69
C LEU A 149 -2.33 7.20 24.03
N ILE A 150 -2.77 6.09 24.62
CA ILE A 150 -4.16 5.90 25.03
C ILE A 150 -4.55 6.88 26.14
N GLU A 151 -3.71 7.01 27.18
CA GLU A 151 -3.96 7.94 28.28
C GLU A 151 -3.97 9.39 27.78
N ARG A 152 -2.99 9.76 26.95
CA ARG A 152 -2.94 11.09 26.32
C ARG A 152 -4.18 11.37 25.47
N ALA A 153 -4.66 10.38 24.71
CA ALA A 153 -5.87 10.52 23.91
C ALA A 153 -7.12 10.67 24.79
N ALA A 154 -7.21 9.91 25.88
CA ALA A 154 -8.31 9.99 26.84
C ALA A 154 -8.38 11.39 27.46
N HIS A 155 -7.26 11.91 27.96
CA HIS A 155 -7.18 13.27 28.50
C HIS A 155 -7.53 14.34 27.47
N GLN A 156 -7.03 14.23 26.23
CA GLN A 156 -7.41 15.15 25.14
C GLN A 156 -8.89 15.10 24.78
N ALA A 157 -9.57 14.00 25.12
CA ALA A 157 -10.99 13.81 24.96
C ALA A 157 -11.77 14.08 26.25
N ASP A 158 -11.20 14.70 27.29
CA ASP A 158 -11.87 14.94 28.58
C ASP A 158 -12.40 13.66 29.26
N LEU A 159 -11.77 12.52 28.99
CA LEU A 159 -12.03 11.25 29.67
C LEU A 159 -10.98 11.04 30.75
N THR A 160 -11.39 10.50 31.89
CA THR A 160 -10.47 10.08 32.95
C THR A 160 -10.00 8.64 32.67
N PRO A 161 -8.74 8.40 32.27
CA PRO A 161 -8.24 7.05 32.10
C PRO A 161 -8.08 6.38 33.46
N ILE A 162 -8.58 5.17 33.57
CA ILE A 162 -8.40 4.30 34.73
C ILE A 162 -7.41 3.24 34.33
N ALA A 163 -6.15 3.46 34.68
CA ALA A 163 -5.09 2.50 34.47
C ALA A 163 -5.29 1.26 35.35
N VAL A 164 -5.29 0.11 34.69
CA VAL A 164 -5.24 -1.22 35.27
C VAL A 164 -3.97 -1.91 34.79
N THR A 165 -3.23 -2.48 35.72
CA THR A 165 -2.02 -3.26 35.51
C THR A 165 -2.18 -4.62 36.18
N LEU A 166 -1.17 -5.49 36.06
CA LEU A 166 -1.14 -6.78 36.74
C LEU A 166 -1.10 -6.65 38.28
N ASP A 167 -0.76 -5.47 38.82
CA ASP A 167 -0.76 -5.22 40.26
C ASP A 167 -2.15 -4.91 40.83
N ASN A 168 -3.12 -4.57 39.98
CA ASN A 168 -4.47 -4.21 40.44
C ASN A 168 -5.61 -4.80 39.57
N PRO A 169 -5.57 -6.10 39.25
CA PRO A 169 -6.51 -6.76 38.32
C PRO A 169 -7.98 -6.67 38.79
N GLU A 170 -8.20 -6.49 40.09
CA GLU A 170 -9.52 -6.22 40.69
C GLU A 170 -10.26 -5.04 40.04
N ARG A 171 -9.51 -4.03 39.54
CA ARG A 171 -10.08 -2.84 38.91
C ARG A 171 -10.75 -3.10 37.55
N ILE A 172 -10.56 -4.28 36.96
CA ILE A 172 -11.27 -4.72 35.76
C ILE A 172 -12.78 -4.81 36.03
N SER A 173 -13.15 -5.28 37.23
CA SER A 173 -14.55 -5.50 37.63
C SER A 173 -15.18 -4.26 38.27
N ARG A 174 -15.09 -3.12 37.59
CA ARG A 174 -15.69 -1.84 38.04
C ARG A 174 -16.97 -1.49 37.29
N ASN A 175 -17.74 -0.58 37.86
CA ASN A 175 -18.88 0.03 37.17
C ASN A 175 -18.41 0.86 35.98
N GLU A 176 -19.16 0.79 34.88
CA GLU A 176 -18.92 1.60 33.70
C GLU A 176 -19.34 3.05 33.94
N SER A 177 -18.52 3.99 33.45
CA SER A 177 -18.83 5.43 33.44
C SER A 177 -18.68 5.98 32.03
N LYS A 178 -19.48 7.00 31.70
CA LYS A 178 -19.38 7.73 30.43
C LYS A 178 -18.25 8.76 30.42
N SER A 179 -17.70 9.10 31.57
CA SER A 179 -16.59 10.06 31.74
C SER A 179 -15.25 9.39 31.98
N GLU A 180 -15.20 8.06 32.00
CA GLU A 180 -13.99 7.29 32.30
C GLU A 180 -13.69 6.31 31.16
N LEU A 181 -12.40 6.09 30.92
CA LEU A 181 -11.92 5.03 30.03
C LEU A 181 -11.26 3.95 30.88
N LEU A 182 -11.76 2.72 30.81
CA LEU A 182 -11.02 1.58 31.36
C LEU A 182 -9.82 1.28 30.44
N TYR A 183 -8.63 1.52 30.96
CA TYR A 183 -7.37 1.35 30.24
C TYR A 183 -6.57 0.23 30.91
N VAL A 184 -6.34 -0.88 30.19
CA VAL A 184 -5.58 -2.01 30.72
C VAL A 184 -4.22 -2.10 30.04
N ALA A 185 -3.18 -1.75 30.79
CA ALA A 185 -1.80 -1.90 30.38
C ALA A 185 -1.35 -3.34 30.64
N LEU A 186 -1.16 -4.10 29.55
CA LEU A 186 -0.62 -5.46 29.55
C LEU A 186 0.91 -5.47 29.44
N HIS A 187 1.48 -4.30 29.15
CA HIS A 187 2.91 -4.11 28.98
C HIS A 187 3.60 -4.06 30.34
N GLY A 188 4.66 -4.85 30.50
CA GLY A 188 5.65 -4.64 31.56
C GLY A 188 5.15 -4.85 32.98
N ASP A 189 4.68 -6.07 33.28
CA ASP A 189 5.05 -6.70 34.54
C ASP A 189 5.24 -8.22 34.42
N TYR A 190 4.73 -8.84 33.36
CA TYR A 190 4.85 -10.28 33.13
C TYR A 190 6.28 -10.76 32.76
N LYS A 191 7.17 -9.86 32.33
CA LYS A 191 8.56 -10.19 31.94
C LYS A 191 9.64 -9.45 32.73
N TYR A 192 9.29 -8.45 33.53
CA TYR A 192 10.26 -7.51 34.09
C TYR A 192 10.18 -7.28 35.62
N SER A 193 9.26 -7.89 36.37
CA SER A 193 9.40 -7.92 37.82
C SER A 193 10.20 -9.14 38.30
N LYS A 194 11.53 -8.99 38.32
CA LYS A 194 12.35 -9.64 39.36
C LYS A 194 12.17 -8.99 40.75
N LEU A 195 11.18 -8.11 40.89
CA LEU A 195 10.83 -7.34 42.09
C LEU A 195 9.58 -7.87 42.81
N LYS A 196 9.18 -9.13 42.59
CA LYS A 196 8.16 -9.83 43.40
C LYS A 196 8.86 -10.92 44.21
N ASN A 197 8.69 -10.89 45.53
CA ASN A 197 9.60 -11.52 46.49
C ASN A 197 9.49 -13.05 46.56
N THR A 198 8.52 -13.69 45.89
CA THR A 198 8.44 -15.15 45.72
C THR A 198 7.72 -15.54 44.43
N ALA A 199 8.05 -16.69 43.83
CA ALA A 199 7.39 -17.19 42.62
C ALA A 199 5.88 -17.44 42.80
N GLN A 200 5.45 -17.77 44.03
CA GLN A 200 4.05 -18.06 44.36
C GLN A 200 3.13 -16.82 44.26
N GLU A 201 3.64 -15.63 44.57
CA GLU A 201 2.88 -14.38 44.47
C GLU A 201 2.62 -13.98 43.01
N LEU A 202 3.58 -14.27 42.12
CA LEU A 202 3.45 -14.03 40.69
C LEU A 202 2.38 -14.95 40.07
N ASP A 203 2.44 -16.25 40.39
CA ASP A 203 1.47 -17.25 39.92
C ASP A 203 0.03 -16.91 40.37
N ALA A 204 -0.15 -16.45 41.62
CA ALA A 204 -1.47 -16.11 42.15
C ALA A 204 -2.10 -14.88 41.45
N GLN A 205 -1.30 -13.86 41.14
CA GLN A 205 -1.77 -12.66 40.44
C GLN A 205 -2.12 -12.96 38.97
N GLU A 206 -1.34 -13.82 38.32
CA GLU A 206 -1.60 -14.29 36.97
C GLU A 206 -2.93 -15.06 36.87
N ILE A 207 -3.18 -15.95 37.83
CA ILE A 207 -4.46 -16.68 37.93
C ILE A 207 -5.61 -15.68 38.10
N LEU A 208 -5.49 -14.72 39.02
CA LEU A 208 -6.52 -13.73 39.27
C LEU A 208 -6.80 -12.89 38.01
N PHE A 209 -5.76 -12.40 37.35
CA PHE A 209 -5.88 -11.63 36.12
C PHE A 209 -6.60 -12.43 35.01
N THR A 210 -6.23 -13.69 34.85
CA THR A 210 -6.87 -14.61 33.89
C THR A 210 -8.36 -14.80 34.19
N GLU A 211 -8.73 -15.00 35.45
CA GLU A 211 -10.14 -15.12 35.86
C GLU A 211 -10.95 -13.85 35.64
N ARG A 212 -10.33 -12.68 35.83
CA ARG A 212 -10.96 -11.38 35.52
C ARG A 212 -11.16 -11.19 34.02
N LEU A 213 -10.18 -11.58 33.19
CA LEU A 213 -10.30 -11.59 31.74
C LEU A 213 -11.43 -12.51 31.26
N LYS A 214 -11.46 -13.75 31.77
CA LYS A 214 -12.53 -14.72 31.48
C LYS A 214 -13.89 -14.09 31.73
N SER A 215 -14.08 -13.54 32.94
CA SER A 215 -15.35 -12.92 33.35
C SER A 215 -15.71 -11.70 32.50
N TYR A 216 -14.73 -10.85 32.17
CA TYR A 216 -14.95 -9.61 31.44
C TYR A 216 -15.39 -9.83 29.99
N PHE A 217 -14.83 -10.85 29.34
CA PHE A 217 -15.10 -11.18 27.93
C PHE A 217 -16.22 -12.23 27.74
N ILE A 218 -17.02 -12.53 28.76
CA ILE A 218 -18.23 -13.35 28.59
C ILE A 218 -19.19 -12.68 27.61
N ASP A 219 -19.42 -11.38 27.77
CA ASP A 219 -20.45 -10.61 27.06
C ASP A 219 -19.91 -9.47 26.18
N LYS A 220 -18.60 -9.27 26.18
CA LYS A 220 -17.93 -8.18 25.43
C LYS A 220 -17.25 -8.70 24.18
N ASN A 221 -17.46 -7.98 23.08
CA ASN A 221 -16.72 -8.20 21.85
C ASN A 221 -15.30 -7.65 21.99
N LEU A 222 -14.31 -8.32 21.41
CA LEU A 222 -12.93 -7.88 21.37
C LEU A 222 -12.48 -7.64 19.93
N VAL A 223 -11.96 -6.44 19.65
CA VAL A 223 -11.27 -6.11 18.40
C VAL A 223 -9.78 -6.04 18.69
N VAL A 224 -9.01 -7.00 18.15
CA VAL A 224 -7.55 -7.03 18.24
C VAL A 224 -6.99 -6.36 16.99
N ILE A 225 -6.16 -5.32 17.14
CA ILE A 225 -5.59 -4.59 15.99
C ILE A 225 -4.18 -4.06 16.29
N GLY A 226 -3.29 -4.15 15.30
CA GLY A 226 -1.89 -3.74 15.45
C GLY A 226 -1.05 -4.66 16.37
N TYR A 227 -1.63 -5.76 16.85
CA TYR A 227 -0.94 -6.77 17.66
C TYR A 227 -0.60 -8.00 16.81
N SER A 228 0.66 -8.46 16.91
CA SER A 228 1.17 -9.55 16.08
C SER A 228 0.98 -10.94 16.66
N GLY A 229 0.50 -11.08 17.90
CA GLY A 229 0.36 -12.38 18.57
C GLY A 229 1.67 -13.02 19.04
N ARG A 230 2.76 -12.25 19.14
CA ARG A 230 4.09 -12.78 19.52
C ARG A 230 4.23 -13.12 21.01
N ASP A 231 3.42 -12.52 21.88
CA ASP A 231 3.45 -12.83 23.31
C ASP A 231 2.66 -14.10 23.61
N LYS A 232 3.38 -15.19 23.89
CA LYS A 232 2.81 -16.52 24.15
C LYS A 232 1.93 -16.55 25.41
N SER A 233 2.30 -15.80 26.45
CA SER A 233 1.51 -15.73 27.69
C SER A 233 0.18 -15.04 27.41
N LEU A 234 0.20 -13.85 26.82
CA LEU A 234 -1.03 -13.11 26.53
C LEU A 234 -1.94 -13.88 25.57
N MET A 235 -1.37 -14.51 24.54
CA MET A 235 -2.14 -15.37 23.62
C MET A 235 -2.79 -16.54 24.35
N HIS A 236 -2.09 -17.15 25.31
CA HIS A 236 -2.64 -18.22 26.14
C HIS A 236 -3.80 -17.72 27.02
N THR A 237 -3.61 -16.63 27.76
CA THR A 237 -4.65 -16.04 28.62
C THR A 237 -5.88 -15.62 27.83
N LEU A 238 -5.71 -14.98 26.67
CA LEU A 238 -6.83 -14.63 25.79
C LEU A 238 -7.55 -15.86 25.25
N CYS A 239 -6.80 -16.94 24.94
CA CYS A 239 -7.38 -18.19 24.46
C CYS A 239 -8.26 -18.80 25.55
N GLU A 240 -7.77 -18.89 26.78
CA GLU A 240 -8.54 -19.39 27.94
C GLU A 240 -9.78 -18.53 28.23
N ALA A 241 -9.66 -17.20 28.10
CA ALA A 241 -10.77 -16.27 28.27
C ALA A 241 -11.88 -16.50 27.23
N PHE A 242 -11.51 -16.65 25.97
CA PHE A 242 -12.47 -16.84 24.87
C PHE A 242 -12.88 -18.30 24.65
N MET A 243 -12.26 -19.27 25.31
CA MET A 243 -12.75 -20.66 25.35
C MET A 243 -13.86 -20.87 26.40
N THR A 244 -14.02 -19.91 27.32
CA THR A 244 -15.11 -19.92 28.29
C THR A 244 -16.44 -19.60 27.57
N LYS A 245 -17.53 -20.31 27.90
CA LYS A 245 -18.85 -20.07 27.30
C LYS A 245 -19.30 -18.61 27.52
N GLY A 246 -19.79 -17.98 26.46
CA GLY A 246 -20.21 -16.58 26.45
C GLY A 246 -20.72 -16.17 25.07
N CYS A 247 -21.16 -14.92 24.93
CA CYS A 247 -21.67 -14.35 23.67
C CYS A 247 -20.70 -13.35 23.02
N GLY A 248 -19.62 -12.96 23.69
CA GLY A 248 -18.62 -12.05 23.13
C GLY A 248 -17.89 -12.63 21.91
N ARG A 249 -17.74 -11.84 20.86
CA ARG A 249 -17.03 -12.20 19.62
C ARG A 249 -15.61 -11.69 19.62
N LEU A 250 -14.70 -12.40 18.96
CA LEU A 250 -13.33 -11.93 18.72
C LEU A 250 -13.13 -11.59 17.24
N TYR A 251 -12.72 -10.36 16.97
CA TYR A 251 -12.29 -9.90 15.65
C TYR A 251 -10.79 -9.66 15.69
N TRP A 252 -10.03 -10.46 14.94
CA TRP A 252 -8.60 -10.24 14.75
C TRP A 252 -8.37 -9.44 13.47
N CYS A 253 -8.17 -8.14 13.60
CA CYS A 253 -7.87 -7.23 12.50
C CYS A 253 -6.37 -7.27 12.18
N GLY A 254 -5.99 -8.09 11.20
CA GLY A 254 -4.62 -8.16 10.72
C GLY A 254 -4.34 -7.15 9.61
N TYR A 255 -3.05 -6.87 9.38
CA TYR A 255 -2.60 -6.03 8.29
C TYR A 255 -2.40 -6.88 7.03
N GLY A 256 -3.30 -6.77 6.06
CA GLY A 256 -3.31 -7.59 4.86
C GLY A 256 -3.79 -9.03 5.08
N ASN A 257 -3.48 -9.90 4.13
CA ASN A 257 -4.00 -11.27 4.06
C ASN A 257 -3.13 -12.34 4.75
N LYS A 258 -1.95 -11.97 5.27
CA LYS A 258 -1.01 -12.91 5.88
C LYS A 258 -1.40 -13.18 7.33
N ILE A 259 -1.80 -14.41 7.60
CA ILE A 259 -2.13 -14.91 8.94
C ILE A 259 -0.99 -15.82 9.39
N THR A 260 -0.44 -15.61 10.59
CA THR A 260 0.58 -16.51 11.13
C THR A 260 -0.06 -17.80 11.66
N SER A 261 0.71 -18.87 11.76
CA SER A 261 0.26 -20.15 12.31
C SER A 261 -0.30 -20.02 13.73
N GLU A 262 0.29 -19.14 14.54
CA GLU A 262 -0.06 -18.93 15.94
C GLU A 262 -1.44 -18.27 16.02
N VAL A 263 -1.68 -17.22 15.23
CA VAL A 263 -2.99 -16.55 15.15
C VAL A 263 -4.05 -17.48 14.57
N GLN A 264 -3.71 -18.24 13.53
CA GLN A 264 -4.62 -19.23 12.96
C GLN A 264 -5.03 -20.29 13.99
N ASN A 265 -4.08 -20.87 14.71
CA ASN A 265 -4.35 -21.85 15.75
C ASN A 265 -5.17 -21.25 16.90
N PHE A 266 -4.86 -20.03 17.31
CA PHE A 266 -5.61 -19.29 18.32
C PHE A 266 -7.09 -19.11 17.94
N LEU A 267 -7.36 -18.63 16.72
CA LEU A 267 -8.72 -18.44 16.24
C LEU A 267 -9.48 -19.77 16.13
N ASN A 268 -8.83 -20.81 15.62
CA ASN A 268 -9.45 -22.13 15.48
C ASN A 268 -9.83 -22.72 16.85
N ARG A 269 -8.96 -22.63 17.85
CA ARG A 269 -9.25 -23.12 19.22
C ARG A 269 -10.48 -22.45 19.83
N ILE A 270 -10.66 -21.14 19.60
CA ILE A 270 -11.83 -20.41 20.09
C ILE A 270 -13.09 -20.87 19.35
N ASN A 271 -13.03 -21.05 18.03
CA ASN A 271 -14.17 -21.57 17.27
C ASN A 271 -14.55 -23.00 17.68
N ASP A 272 -13.57 -23.86 17.92
CA ASP A 272 -13.78 -25.25 18.37
C ASP A 272 -14.45 -25.33 19.74
N SER A 273 -14.26 -24.31 20.61
CA SER A 273 -14.98 -24.19 21.88
C SER A 273 -16.43 -23.69 21.76
N GLY A 274 -16.88 -23.35 20.54
CA GLY A 274 -18.24 -22.85 20.26
C GLY A 274 -18.42 -21.33 20.40
N ARG A 275 -17.33 -20.56 20.47
CA ARG A 275 -17.32 -19.09 20.45
C ARG A 275 -16.95 -18.58 19.06
N GLU A 276 -17.40 -17.40 18.69
CA GLU A 276 -17.11 -16.86 17.34
C GLU A 276 -15.83 -16.03 17.35
N ALA A 277 -14.83 -16.48 16.59
CA ALA A 277 -13.59 -15.75 16.37
C ALA A 277 -13.24 -15.70 14.88
N VAL A 278 -12.99 -14.50 14.35
CA VAL A 278 -12.75 -14.31 12.92
C VAL A 278 -11.52 -13.46 12.65
N TYR A 279 -10.84 -13.76 11.55
CA TYR A 279 -9.82 -12.87 11.01
C TYR A 279 -10.44 -11.86 10.06
N VAL A 280 -10.06 -10.59 10.19
CA VAL A 280 -10.48 -9.48 9.32
C VAL A 280 -9.25 -8.88 8.67
N ASP A 281 -9.28 -8.80 7.34
CA ASP A 281 -8.24 -8.13 6.56
C ASP A 281 -8.44 -6.61 6.65
N THR A 282 -7.43 -5.87 7.12
CA THR A 282 -7.52 -4.42 7.33
C THR A 282 -6.28 -3.67 6.86
N ASP A 283 -6.45 -2.37 6.58
CA ASP A 283 -5.38 -1.45 6.19
C ASP A 283 -4.74 -0.75 7.41
N GLY A 284 -4.80 -1.38 8.59
CA GLY A 284 -4.25 -0.85 9.84
C GLY A 284 -5.24 -0.06 10.69
N PHE A 285 -4.76 0.38 11.85
CA PHE A 285 -5.58 0.92 12.95
C PHE A 285 -6.38 2.16 12.55
N ASP A 286 -5.71 3.21 12.05
CA ASP A 286 -6.37 4.47 11.73
C ASP A 286 -7.44 4.32 10.64
N ALA A 287 -7.10 3.62 9.55
CA ALA A 287 -8.02 3.39 8.43
C ALA A 287 -9.24 2.58 8.86
N THR A 288 -9.04 1.59 9.73
CA THR A 288 -10.12 0.78 10.30
C THR A 288 -11.07 1.64 11.13
N LEU A 289 -10.55 2.45 12.05
CA LEU A 289 -11.37 3.31 12.91
C LEU A 289 -12.10 4.39 12.10
N VAL A 290 -11.45 5.00 11.11
CA VAL A 290 -12.12 5.94 10.19
C VAL A 290 -13.29 5.28 9.46
N SER A 291 -13.11 4.04 8.99
CA SER A 291 -14.15 3.30 8.26
C SER A 291 -15.31 2.89 9.17
N ILE A 292 -15.02 2.41 10.38
CA ILE A 292 -16.03 2.13 11.42
C ILE A 292 -16.87 3.39 11.67
N MET A 293 -16.22 4.52 11.93
CA MET A 293 -16.92 5.76 12.27
C MET A 293 -17.80 6.27 11.14
N LYS A 294 -17.29 6.28 9.90
CA LYS A 294 -18.06 6.71 8.73
C LYS A 294 -19.25 5.79 8.46
N PHE A 295 -19.05 4.47 8.50
CA PHE A 295 -20.07 3.49 8.15
C PHE A 295 -21.16 3.36 9.21
N CYS A 296 -20.78 3.34 10.49
CA CYS A 296 -21.70 3.13 11.61
C CYS A 296 -22.62 4.34 11.85
N TYR A 297 -22.15 5.55 11.58
CA TYR A 297 -22.87 6.80 11.87
C TYR A 297 -23.23 7.60 10.61
N GLU A 298 -23.27 6.96 9.45
CA GLU A 298 -23.62 7.58 8.18
C GLU A 298 -24.97 8.33 8.22
N ASP A 299 -25.94 7.71 8.90
CA ASP A 299 -27.33 8.15 9.02
C ASP A 299 -27.56 9.14 10.18
N GLN A 300 -26.54 9.44 11.00
CA GLN A 300 -26.65 10.30 12.18
C GLN A 300 -25.93 11.64 11.95
N PHE A 301 -26.71 12.66 11.53
CA PHE A 301 -26.18 13.96 11.10
C PHE A 301 -25.23 14.63 12.10
N ASP A 302 -25.63 14.69 13.39
CA ASP A 302 -24.82 15.35 14.43
C ASP A 302 -23.47 14.66 14.64
N LYS A 303 -23.47 13.32 14.73
CA LYS A 303 -22.23 12.54 14.86
C LYS A 303 -21.36 12.65 13.62
N LYS A 304 -21.96 12.71 12.43
CA LYS A 304 -21.22 12.90 11.17
C LYS A 304 -20.47 14.24 11.15
N ILE A 305 -21.08 15.32 11.65
CA ILE A 305 -20.42 16.62 11.80
C ILE A 305 -19.26 16.51 12.79
N GLU A 306 -19.48 15.88 13.95
CA GLU A 306 -18.45 15.71 14.98
C GLU A 306 -17.26 14.91 14.45
N ILE A 307 -17.49 13.74 13.84
CA ILE A 307 -16.47 12.92 13.18
C ILE A 307 -15.74 13.75 12.12
N GLY A 308 -16.47 14.54 11.32
CA GLY A 308 -15.91 15.43 10.32
C GLY A 308 -14.90 16.45 10.88
N LYS A 309 -15.07 16.92 12.12
CA LYS A 309 -14.09 17.83 12.77
C LYS A 309 -12.73 17.15 12.97
N TYR A 310 -12.72 15.88 13.38
CA TYR A 310 -11.47 15.12 13.52
C TYR A 310 -10.83 14.80 12.17
N LEU A 311 -11.63 14.59 11.12
CA LEU A 311 -11.13 14.23 9.78
C LEU A 311 -10.65 15.43 8.94
N LYS A 312 -11.12 16.65 9.22
CA LYS A 312 -10.83 17.87 8.44
C LYS A 312 -9.34 18.24 8.35
N GLY A 313 -8.50 17.77 9.27
CA GLY A 313 -7.06 18.03 9.29
C GLY A 313 -6.19 16.90 8.74
N LEU A 314 -6.78 15.78 8.29
CA LEU A 314 -6.02 14.68 7.73
C LEU A 314 -5.67 15.02 6.28
N SER A 315 -4.38 15.23 6.00
CA SER A 315 -3.83 15.05 4.65
C SER A 315 -4.40 13.75 4.13
N ARG A 316 -5.27 13.81 3.10
CA ARG A 316 -6.05 12.68 2.57
C ARG A 316 -5.28 11.39 2.79
N VAL A 317 -5.70 10.59 3.79
CA VAL A 317 -5.16 9.25 3.97
C VAL A 317 -5.34 8.59 2.61
N LYS A 318 -4.24 8.39 1.89
CA LYS A 318 -4.27 7.65 0.64
C LYS A 318 -4.66 6.25 1.08
N HIS A 319 -5.94 5.93 0.96
CA HIS A 319 -6.42 4.57 1.06
C HIS A 319 -5.69 3.80 -0.04
N ILE A 320 -4.60 3.14 0.33
CA ILE A 320 -3.96 2.15 -0.52
C ILE A 320 -4.76 0.89 -0.29
N ILE A 321 -5.94 0.82 -0.91
CA ILE A 321 -6.67 -0.42 -1.01
C ILE A 321 -5.82 -1.31 -1.92
N PRO A 322 -5.39 -2.50 -1.48
CA PRO A 322 -4.76 -3.46 -2.36
C PRO A 322 -5.65 -3.65 -3.58
N PHE A 323 -5.10 -3.52 -4.77
CA PHE A 323 -5.85 -3.81 -5.99
C PHE A 323 -6.20 -5.30 -5.98
N SER A 324 -7.43 -5.63 -5.57
CA SER A 324 -7.98 -6.98 -5.63
C SER A 324 -9.00 -7.04 -6.76
N VAL A 325 -8.74 -7.88 -7.76
CA VAL A 325 -9.74 -8.25 -8.75
C VAL A 325 -10.34 -9.56 -8.28
N GLU A 326 -11.52 -9.50 -7.67
CA GLU A 326 -12.32 -10.71 -7.45
C GLU A 326 -12.71 -11.26 -8.83
N ASN A 327 -12.23 -12.46 -9.20
CA ASN A 327 -12.53 -13.22 -10.43
C ASN A 327 -13.57 -12.59 -11.37
N THR A 328 -13.23 -11.45 -11.98
CA THR A 328 -14.06 -10.83 -13.00
C THR A 328 -13.65 -11.42 -14.33
N THR A 329 -14.64 -11.75 -15.16
CA THR A 329 -14.39 -12.03 -16.57
C THR A 329 -13.53 -10.90 -17.14
N PHE A 330 -12.39 -11.27 -17.72
CA PHE A 330 -11.38 -10.34 -18.22
C PHE A 330 -12.00 -9.45 -19.31
N THR A 331 -12.41 -8.22 -18.95
CA THR A 331 -13.11 -7.32 -19.88
C THR A 331 -12.18 -6.38 -20.64
N GLY A 332 -10.89 -6.30 -20.28
CA GLY A 332 -9.87 -5.57 -21.04
C GLY A 332 -8.68 -5.09 -20.21
N CYS A 333 -7.59 -4.74 -20.90
CA CYS A 333 -6.38 -4.15 -20.30
C CYS A 333 -6.43 -2.62 -20.42
N ALA A 334 -6.20 -1.91 -19.31
CA ALA A 334 -5.99 -0.47 -19.32
C ALA A 334 -4.54 -0.16 -19.72
N LYS A 335 -4.34 0.48 -20.87
CA LYS A 335 -3.03 0.89 -21.35
C LYS A 335 -2.79 2.36 -20.95
N THR A 336 -1.97 2.59 -19.92
CA THR A 336 -1.79 3.89 -19.25
C THR A 336 -0.84 4.86 -19.97
N ASN A 337 -0.19 4.43 -21.06
CA ASN A 337 0.76 5.23 -21.87
C ASN A 337 0.17 5.68 -23.22
N LEU A 338 -1.11 6.04 -23.24
CA LEU A 338 -1.83 6.51 -24.42
C LEU A 338 -2.13 8.01 -24.33
N TYR A 339 -1.81 8.76 -25.40
CA TYR A 339 -2.04 10.21 -25.48
C TYR A 339 -2.95 10.56 -26.65
N PRO A 340 -3.89 11.52 -26.53
CA PRO A 340 -4.76 11.94 -27.62
C PRO A 340 -3.97 12.45 -28.84
N LEU A 341 -4.32 11.95 -30.03
CA LEU A 341 -3.76 12.36 -31.31
C LEU A 341 -4.79 13.15 -32.12
N ILE A 342 -4.46 14.39 -32.44
CA ILE A 342 -5.16 15.17 -33.46
C ILE A 342 -4.53 14.84 -34.82
N ILE A 343 -5.32 14.27 -35.72
CA ILE A 343 -4.87 13.95 -37.08
C ILE A 343 -5.05 15.16 -38.02
N PRO A 344 -4.23 15.28 -39.07
CA PRO A 344 -4.45 16.26 -40.13
C PRO A 344 -5.84 16.08 -40.78
N GLN A 345 -6.43 17.16 -41.26
CA GLN A 345 -7.73 17.13 -41.95
C GLN A 345 -7.62 16.68 -43.41
N ASP A 346 -6.44 16.78 -44.02
CA ASP A 346 -6.21 16.47 -45.42
C ASP A 346 -4.78 15.96 -45.70
N ILE A 347 -4.61 15.41 -46.89
CA ILE A 347 -3.35 14.90 -47.44
C ILE A 347 -3.28 15.21 -48.94
N PHE A 348 -2.07 15.25 -49.52
CA PHE A 348 -1.92 15.35 -50.97
C PHE A 348 -1.99 13.97 -51.62
N GLN A 349 -2.66 13.90 -52.77
CA GLN A 349 -2.84 12.73 -53.60
C GLN A 349 -2.52 13.08 -55.06
N PHE A 350 -1.74 12.23 -55.73
CA PHE A 350 -1.42 12.37 -57.14
C PHE A 350 -1.05 11.02 -57.77
N GLU A 351 -0.95 10.98 -59.09
CA GLU A 351 -0.48 9.81 -59.84
C GLU A 351 0.93 10.07 -60.39
N ILE A 352 1.72 9.00 -60.51
CA ILE A 352 3.03 9.03 -61.15
C ILE A 352 3.11 7.99 -62.26
N GLU A 353 3.90 8.28 -63.29
CA GLU A 353 4.15 7.36 -64.40
C GLU A 353 4.67 6.00 -63.94
N SER A 354 4.38 4.96 -64.74
CA SER A 354 4.85 3.61 -64.47
C SER A 354 6.36 3.55 -64.71
N LEU A 355 7.10 3.06 -63.71
CA LEU A 355 8.56 2.99 -63.77
C LEU A 355 8.99 1.61 -64.29
N GLU A 356 9.75 1.59 -65.37
CA GLU A 356 10.39 0.36 -65.85
C GLU A 356 11.55 -0.03 -64.91
N GLY A 357 11.57 -1.28 -64.45
CA GLY A 357 12.71 -1.88 -63.75
C GLY A 357 12.86 -1.58 -62.24
N SER A 358 12.01 -0.75 -61.61
CA SER A 358 12.09 -0.49 -60.16
C SER A 358 10.73 -0.53 -59.45
N SER A 359 10.74 -0.91 -58.16
CA SER A 359 9.52 -0.86 -57.35
C SER A 359 9.11 0.59 -57.08
N LYS A 360 7.81 0.92 -57.19
CA LYS A 360 7.30 2.27 -56.85
C LYS A 360 7.75 2.74 -55.46
N TRP A 361 7.87 1.80 -54.51
CA TRP A 361 8.34 2.07 -53.15
C TRP A 361 9.79 2.55 -53.09
N SER A 362 10.71 1.86 -53.77
CA SER A 362 12.14 2.24 -53.79
C SER A 362 12.33 3.61 -54.44
N PHE A 363 11.64 3.85 -55.56
CA PHE A 363 11.68 5.12 -56.27
C PHE A 363 11.23 6.30 -55.39
N ILE A 364 10.04 6.19 -54.77
CA ILE A 364 9.51 7.25 -53.91
C ILE A 364 10.45 7.50 -52.73
N LYS A 365 10.95 6.42 -52.10
CA LYS A 365 11.85 6.51 -50.95
C LYS A 365 13.17 7.23 -51.29
N GLU A 366 13.70 7.02 -52.48
CA GLU A 366 14.90 7.69 -52.97
C GLU A 366 14.63 9.17 -53.26
N ARG A 367 13.51 9.48 -53.93
CA ARG A 367 13.15 10.86 -54.30
C ARG A 367 12.87 11.79 -53.13
N ILE A 368 12.34 11.26 -52.03
CA ILE A 368 12.08 12.02 -50.80
C ILE A 368 13.25 12.00 -49.81
N LYS A 369 14.34 11.28 -50.09
CA LYS A 369 15.48 11.17 -49.17
C LYS A 369 16.10 12.55 -48.92
N GLY A 370 16.21 12.94 -47.66
CA GLY A 370 16.78 14.23 -47.24
C GLY A 370 15.87 15.44 -47.47
N LYS A 371 14.58 15.23 -47.75
CA LYS A 371 13.59 16.30 -47.94
C LYS A 371 12.50 16.22 -46.87
N ASP A 372 11.89 17.35 -46.54
CA ASP A 372 10.78 17.46 -45.57
C ASP A 372 9.44 17.02 -46.18
N ILE A 373 9.43 15.81 -46.75
CA ILE A 373 8.27 15.21 -47.41
C ILE A 373 8.18 13.76 -47.00
N ILE A 374 6.99 13.34 -46.61
CA ILE A 374 6.68 11.93 -46.40
C ILE A 374 5.68 11.50 -47.46
N ALA A 375 6.07 10.54 -48.28
CA ALA A 375 5.21 10.00 -49.33
C ALA A 375 5.24 8.47 -49.34
N ALA A 376 4.12 7.86 -49.74
CA ALA A 376 4.03 6.43 -49.96
C ALA A 376 3.03 6.07 -51.08
N PRO A 377 3.34 5.06 -51.90
CA PRO A 377 2.42 4.60 -52.94
C PRO A 377 1.27 3.79 -52.34
N TYR A 378 0.07 3.96 -52.90
CA TYR A 378 -1.10 3.17 -52.60
C TYR A 378 -1.88 2.89 -53.89
N LYS A 379 -1.87 1.64 -54.36
CA LYS A 379 -2.44 1.25 -55.67
C LYS A 379 -1.82 2.09 -56.81
N LYS A 380 -2.61 2.86 -57.55
CA LYS A 380 -2.16 3.72 -58.67
C LYS A 380 -1.71 5.12 -58.23
N ILE A 381 -2.08 5.53 -57.02
CA ILE A 381 -1.83 6.89 -56.50
C ILE A 381 -0.66 6.90 -55.50
N VAL A 382 -0.15 8.10 -55.25
CA VAL A 382 0.82 8.43 -54.20
C VAL A 382 0.15 9.37 -53.22
N TYR A 383 0.21 9.01 -51.94
CA TYR A 383 -0.13 9.93 -50.85
C TYR A 383 1.12 10.63 -50.36
N ALA A 384 1.05 11.94 -50.13
CA ALA A 384 2.15 12.73 -49.62
C ALA A 384 1.71 13.76 -48.57
N TYR A 385 2.59 14.00 -47.60
CA TYR A 385 2.45 15.01 -46.57
C TYR A 385 3.70 15.88 -46.55
N GLY A 386 3.53 17.20 -46.61
CA GLY A 386 4.60 18.19 -46.74
C GLY A 386 4.08 19.48 -47.39
N LEU A 387 4.98 20.42 -47.64
CA LEU A 387 4.63 21.67 -48.33
C LEU A 387 4.31 21.40 -49.81
N PRO A 388 3.27 22.05 -50.39
CA PRO A 388 2.87 21.83 -51.79
C PRO A 388 4.00 22.02 -52.80
N ASN A 389 4.75 23.13 -52.66
CA ASN A 389 5.88 23.44 -53.55
C ASN A 389 6.99 22.39 -53.46
N SER A 390 7.26 21.90 -52.25
CA SER A 390 8.24 20.83 -52.03
C SER A 390 7.80 19.56 -52.73
N ILE A 391 6.53 19.15 -52.58
CA ILE A 391 5.99 17.95 -53.24
C ILE A 391 6.06 18.10 -54.77
N TYR A 392 5.63 19.24 -55.30
CA TYR A 392 5.67 19.51 -56.74
C TYR A 392 7.10 19.42 -57.28
N ASN A 393 8.07 20.06 -56.62
CA ASN A 393 9.47 20.04 -57.04
C ASN A 393 10.10 18.63 -57.04
N VAL A 394 9.58 17.70 -56.24
CA VAL A 394 10.08 16.31 -56.19
C VAL A 394 9.51 15.43 -57.29
N PHE A 395 8.23 15.63 -57.63
CA PHE A 395 7.48 14.70 -58.48
C PHE A 395 7.06 15.28 -59.84
N SER A 396 7.33 16.55 -60.13
CA SER A 396 6.85 17.25 -61.34
C SER A 396 7.19 16.54 -62.66
N LYS A 397 8.34 15.88 -62.75
CA LYS A 397 8.79 15.20 -63.97
C LYS A 397 8.00 13.94 -64.30
N GLU A 398 7.49 13.26 -63.28
CA GLU A 398 6.81 11.97 -63.41
C GLU A 398 5.32 12.07 -63.07
N LEU A 399 4.81 13.29 -62.86
CA LEU A 399 3.44 13.56 -62.42
C LEU A 399 2.44 13.34 -63.55
N ILE A 400 1.44 12.50 -63.30
CA ILE A 400 0.27 12.37 -64.17
C ILE A 400 -0.85 13.24 -63.60
N GLY A 401 -1.20 14.30 -64.32
CA GLY A 401 -2.26 15.24 -63.94
C GLY A 401 -1.83 16.23 -62.85
N GLU A 402 -2.72 16.50 -61.89
CA GLU A 402 -2.53 17.51 -60.85
C GLU A 402 -2.38 16.90 -59.45
N ILE A 403 -1.68 17.62 -58.57
CA ILE A 403 -1.60 17.29 -57.14
C ILE A 403 -2.87 17.78 -56.45
N LYS A 404 -3.70 16.84 -55.99
CA LYS A 404 -4.98 17.13 -55.34
C LYS A 404 -4.83 17.07 -53.83
N ARG A 405 -5.46 18.02 -53.12
CA ARG A 405 -5.62 17.98 -51.66
C ARG A 405 -6.93 17.28 -51.35
N VAL A 406 -6.87 16.15 -50.64
CA VAL A 406 -8.05 15.33 -50.34
C VAL A 406 -8.26 15.23 -48.83
N PRO A 407 -9.51 15.31 -48.34
CA PRO A 407 -9.79 15.18 -46.92
C PRO A 407 -9.45 13.76 -46.43
N ILE A 408 -8.93 13.65 -45.21
CA ILE A 408 -8.69 12.37 -44.54
C ILE A 408 -9.51 12.29 -43.27
N SER A 409 -10.14 11.13 -43.06
CA SER A 409 -10.87 10.83 -41.83
C SER A 409 -10.17 9.73 -41.02
N LEU A 410 -10.55 9.62 -39.74
CA LEU A 410 -10.01 8.60 -38.84
C LEU A 410 -10.24 7.17 -39.38
N SER A 411 -11.41 6.90 -39.97
CA SER A 411 -11.72 5.60 -40.58
C SER A 411 -10.80 5.31 -41.77
N ASN A 412 -10.53 6.30 -42.62
CA ASN A 412 -9.58 6.13 -43.73
C ASN A 412 -8.19 5.71 -43.25
N ILE A 413 -7.70 6.30 -42.15
CA ILE A 413 -6.38 5.98 -41.60
C ILE A 413 -6.39 4.60 -40.92
N LYS A 414 -7.48 4.25 -40.21
CA LYS A 414 -7.63 2.96 -39.53
C LYS A 414 -7.62 1.79 -40.51
N ASP A 415 -8.30 1.93 -41.65
CA ASP A 415 -8.49 0.87 -42.64
C ASP A 415 -7.37 0.82 -43.71
N ASN A 416 -6.51 1.85 -43.77
CA ASN A 416 -5.42 1.95 -44.73
C ASN A 416 -4.05 2.01 -44.04
N SER A 417 -3.34 0.88 -44.06
CA SER A 417 -2.00 0.76 -43.47
C SER A 417 -0.97 1.72 -44.06
N THR A 418 -1.09 2.10 -45.34
CA THR A 418 -0.22 3.09 -45.98
C THR A 418 -0.44 4.48 -45.39
N LEU A 419 -1.70 4.91 -45.26
CA LEU A 419 -2.04 6.19 -44.63
C LEU A 419 -1.61 6.21 -43.16
N LYS A 420 -1.90 5.13 -42.40
CA LYS A 420 -1.42 4.98 -41.03
C LYS A 420 0.10 5.17 -40.93
N ASN A 421 0.85 4.57 -41.85
CA ASN A 421 2.31 4.67 -41.87
C ASN A 421 2.81 6.08 -42.23
N ILE A 422 2.15 6.79 -43.15
CA ILE A 422 2.48 8.19 -43.45
C ILE A 422 2.28 9.04 -42.19
N ILE A 423 1.12 8.96 -41.54
CA ILE A 423 0.80 9.75 -40.35
C ILE A 423 1.76 9.44 -39.20
N LEU A 424 2.10 8.17 -39.00
CA LEU A 424 3.07 7.76 -37.99
C LEU A 424 4.47 8.33 -38.26
N LYS A 425 4.93 8.31 -39.52
CA LYS A 425 6.23 8.91 -39.89
C LYS A 425 6.21 10.42 -39.72
N VAL A 426 5.11 11.09 -40.07
CA VAL A 426 4.95 12.54 -39.88
C VAL A 426 5.11 12.85 -38.40
N LEU A 427 4.44 12.09 -37.54
CA LEU A 427 4.51 12.25 -36.10
C LEU A 427 5.93 12.04 -35.55
N ILE A 428 6.63 10.98 -35.99
CA ILE A 428 8.01 10.71 -35.56
C ILE A 428 8.95 11.82 -36.02
N CYS A 429 8.85 12.27 -37.28
CA CYS A 429 9.63 13.40 -37.78
C CYS A 429 9.38 14.66 -36.94
N SER A 430 8.13 15.05 -36.74
CA SER A 430 7.78 16.25 -35.98
C SER A 430 8.28 16.19 -34.54
N LEU A 431 8.08 15.06 -33.85
CA LEU A 431 8.52 14.90 -32.46
C LEU A 431 10.04 14.89 -32.33
N SER A 432 10.74 14.16 -33.20
CA SER A 432 12.20 14.07 -33.16
C SER A 432 12.87 15.41 -33.48
N SER A 433 12.38 16.11 -34.52
CA SER A 433 12.89 17.44 -34.87
C SER A 433 12.63 18.47 -33.76
N ASN A 434 11.43 18.47 -33.16
CA ASN A 434 11.11 19.40 -32.08
C ASN A 434 11.93 19.14 -30.80
N ALA A 435 12.23 17.87 -30.51
CA ALA A 435 13.03 17.48 -29.36
C ALA A 435 14.55 17.51 -29.60
N GLY A 436 15.01 17.73 -30.84
CA GLY A 436 16.42 17.62 -31.21
C GLY A 436 16.99 16.20 -31.04
N LEU A 437 16.14 15.18 -31.20
CA LEU A 437 16.49 13.77 -31.02
C LEU A 437 16.65 13.04 -32.36
N ARG A 438 17.31 11.89 -32.33
CA ARG A 438 17.43 11.03 -33.50
C ARG A 438 16.20 10.14 -33.65
N ALA A 439 15.91 9.75 -34.88
CA ALA A 439 14.77 8.88 -35.17
C ALA A 439 15.01 7.89 -36.31
N SER A 440 14.30 6.77 -36.26
CA SER A 440 14.29 5.73 -37.26
C SER A 440 12.85 5.48 -37.71
N MET A 441 12.53 5.95 -38.91
CA MET A 441 11.20 5.81 -39.50
C MET A 441 10.81 4.35 -39.77
N SER A 442 11.77 3.47 -40.02
CA SER A 442 11.53 2.04 -40.23
C SER A 442 11.26 1.30 -38.93
N LYS A 443 12.03 1.60 -37.87
CA LYS A 443 11.86 0.98 -36.56
C LYS A 443 10.77 1.62 -35.71
N LYS A 444 10.29 2.81 -36.11
CA LYS A 444 9.33 3.65 -35.38
C LYS A 444 9.85 4.13 -34.02
N ILE A 445 11.14 4.46 -33.96
CA ILE A 445 11.85 4.76 -32.71
C ILE A 445 12.43 6.18 -32.76
N ILE A 446 12.39 6.85 -31.61
CA ILE A 446 13.14 8.08 -31.31
C ILE A 446 14.10 7.75 -30.17
N TRP A 447 15.37 8.18 -30.24
CA TRP A 447 16.37 7.92 -29.21
C TRP A 447 17.24 9.14 -28.89
N ASN A 448 17.80 9.12 -27.68
CA ASN A 448 18.75 10.14 -27.21
C ASN A 448 20.19 9.61 -27.30
N GLU A 449 21.01 10.20 -28.19
CA GLU A 449 22.43 9.83 -28.34
C GLU A 449 23.26 10.15 -27.09
N LYS A 450 22.81 11.07 -26.22
CA LYS A 450 23.52 11.46 -25.00
C LYS A 450 23.30 10.49 -23.83
N GLU A 451 22.30 9.62 -23.91
CA GLU A 451 21.93 8.69 -22.83
C GLU A 451 22.16 7.25 -23.30
N SER A 452 23.42 6.81 -23.20
CA SER A 452 23.84 5.44 -23.54
C SER A 452 24.06 4.58 -22.29
N PHE A 453 23.62 3.32 -22.32
CA PHE A 453 23.90 2.33 -21.26
C PHE A 453 25.21 1.55 -21.52
N GLN A 454 25.49 1.26 -22.79
CA GLN A 454 26.68 0.54 -23.29
C GLN A 454 27.00 1.02 -24.71
N SER A 455 28.16 0.64 -25.27
CA SER A 455 28.52 0.91 -26.67
C SER A 455 27.38 0.53 -27.62
N ASN A 456 26.78 1.50 -28.31
CA ASN A 456 25.63 1.37 -29.23
C ASN A 456 24.24 1.04 -28.62
N VAL A 457 24.04 1.15 -27.30
CA VAL A 457 22.73 0.98 -26.66
C VAL A 457 22.28 2.31 -26.05
N PHE A 458 21.19 2.87 -26.58
CA PHE A 458 20.66 4.19 -26.21
C PHE A 458 19.26 4.10 -25.62
N LYS A 459 18.91 5.03 -24.73
CA LYS A 459 17.51 5.20 -24.30
C LYS A 459 16.63 5.62 -25.46
N ALA A 460 15.55 4.88 -25.65
CA ALA A 460 14.68 5.04 -26.79
C ALA A 460 13.19 4.93 -26.43
N ILE A 461 12.35 5.51 -27.28
CA ILE A 461 10.91 5.31 -27.25
C ILE A 461 10.43 4.80 -28.59
N LYS A 462 9.54 3.82 -28.57
CA LYS A 462 8.81 3.33 -29.73
C LYS A 462 7.44 3.99 -29.79
N ILE A 463 7.08 4.47 -30.97
CA ILE A 463 5.81 5.17 -31.20
C ILE A 463 4.91 4.32 -32.11
N ASP A 464 3.64 4.20 -31.73
CA ASP A 464 2.59 3.66 -32.61
C ASP A 464 1.28 4.45 -32.46
N ILE A 465 0.32 4.21 -33.36
CA ILE A 465 -1.02 4.79 -33.32
C ILE A 465 -2.02 3.68 -33.00
N VAL A 466 -2.83 3.92 -31.98
CA VAL A 466 -3.90 3.05 -31.49
C VAL A 466 -5.24 3.69 -31.83
N PHE A 467 -6.16 2.87 -32.32
CA PHE A 467 -7.54 3.26 -32.60
C PHE A 467 -8.46 2.52 -31.63
N ILE A 468 -9.36 3.25 -30.98
CA ILE A 468 -10.39 2.66 -30.13
C ILE A 468 -11.67 2.57 -30.97
N ASN A 469 -12.26 1.37 -31.06
CA ASN A 469 -13.39 1.10 -31.96
C ASN A 469 -14.63 1.98 -31.70
N SER A 470 -14.82 2.46 -30.47
CA SER A 470 -15.96 3.30 -30.06
C SER A 470 -15.71 4.81 -30.13
N GLU A 471 -14.47 5.25 -30.40
CA GLU A 471 -14.07 6.65 -30.21
C GLU A 471 -13.79 7.36 -31.54
N LYS A 472 -14.04 8.68 -31.56
CA LYS A 472 -13.79 9.55 -32.73
C LYS A 472 -12.37 10.11 -32.79
N TYR A 473 -11.45 9.60 -31.98
CA TYR A 473 -10.06 10.06 -31.92
C TYR A 473 -9.06 8.90 -31.98
N ALA A 474 -7.84 9.22 -32.40
CA ALA A 474 -6.70 8.30 -32.33
C ALA A 474 -5.88 8.56 -31.07
N LEU A 475 -5.11 7.58 -30.65
CA LEU A 475 -4.17 7.67 -29.55
C LEU A 475 -2.75 7.37 -30.02
N ILE A 476 -1.78 8.09 -29.48
CA ILE A 476 -0.36 7.77 -29.59
C ILE A 476 -0.01 6.81 -28.46
N SER A 477 0.59 5.66 -28.80
CA SER A 477 1.22 4.75 -27.84
C SER A 477 2.70 5.04 -27.80
N ILE A 478 3.22 5.32 -26.60
CA ILE A 478 4.65 5.57 -26.37
C ILE A 478 5.20 4.46 -25.48
N THR A 479 6.00 3.57 -26.04
CA THR A 479 6.59 2.44 -25.31
C THR A 479 8.09 2.69 -25.10
N PRO A 480 8.58 2.83 -23.86
CA PRO A 480 10.01 2.84 -23.58
C PRO A 480 10.67 1.56 -24.11
N THR A 481 11.84 1.66 -24.74
CA THR A 481 12.54 0.51 -25.34
C THR A 481 14.03 0.58 -25.21
#